data_AF-A0A9E0G7G2-F1
#
_entry.id   AF-A0A9E0G7G2-F1
#
_cell.length_a   1.000
_cell.length_b   1.000
_cell.length_c   1.000
_cell.angle_alpha   90.00
_cell.angle_beta   90.00
_cell.angle_gamma   90.00
#
_symmetry.space_group_name_H-M   'P 1'
#
loop_
_entity.id
_entity.type
_entity.pdbx_description
1 polymer ?
#
loop_
_entity_poly.entity_id
_entity_poly.type
_entity_poly.pdbx_seq_one_letter_code
_entity_poly.pdbx_strand_id
1 'polypeptide(L)'
;MLLQDIFINRKKELAEISSGIALGQSFIIIAPRRYGKTTLIKKIAKDIESQNQVIYIDVMRYAHSVISLAEAITEACLAKIGITGKLRNWLKNIDVKLDLKIKFQELEVDIILEQIAANDGYNALAKSLELAEKLALKYNQRWVMIYDEIGELQHLDEQAIRVMRSVIQ
;
A
#
# COMPACT_ATOMS: atom_id res chain seq x y z
N MET A 1 -31.25 5.91 0.84
CA MET A 1 -30.29 4.88 1.32
C MET A 1 -29.35 4.58 0.17
N LEU A 2 -28.11 5.08 0.21
CA LEU A 2 -27.12 4.78 -0.82
C LEU A 2 -26.77 3.29 -0.70
N LEU A 3 -26.64 2.58 -1.84
CA LEU A 3 -26.21 1.17 -1.91
C LEU A 3 -24.87 0.90 -1.18
N GLN A 4 -24.13 1.95 -0.83
CA GLN A 4 -22.86 1.91 -0.10
C GLN A 4 -23.02 1.46 1.37
N ASP A 5 -24.22 1.56 1.96
CA ASP A 5 -24.46 1.23 3.38
C ASP A 5 -25.01 -0.20 3.60
N ILE A 6 -25.21 -0.97 2.53
CA ILE A 6 -25.82 -2.31 2.62
C ILE A 6 -24.72 -3.37 2.77
N PHE A 7 -24.18 -3.52 3.99
CA PHE A 7 -23.32 -4.64 4.36
C PHE A 7 -24.17 -5.78 4.92
N ILE A 8 -24.60 -6.69 4.04
CA ILE A 8 -25.44 -7.84 4.42
C ILE A 8 -24.57 -9.08 4.62
N ASN A 9 -24.80 -9.78 5.74
CA ASN A 9 -24.39 -11.16 5.98
C ASN A 9 -22.87 -11.49 5.88
N ARG A 10 -22.03 -10.73 6.59
CA ARG A 10 -20.57 -10.93 6.68
C ARG A 10 -19.99 -10.53 8.05
N LYS A 11 -20.82 -10.55 9.11
CA LYS A 11 -20.43 -10.09 10.46
C LYS A 11 -19.33 -10.96 11.07
N LYS A 12 -19.37 -12.27 10.80
CA LYS A 12 -18.39 -13.23 11.30
C LYS A 12 -17.03 -12.98 10.66
N GLU A 13 -16.97 -12.91 9.33
CA GLU A 13 -15.73 -12.63 8.61
C GLU A 13 -15.15 -11.27 8.97
N LEU A 14 -16.01 -10.24 9.12
CA LEU A 14 -15.57 -8.92 9.60
C LEU A 14 -14.91 -9.01 10.98
N ALA A 15 -15.51 -9.75 11.92
CA ALA A 15 -14.95 -9.90 13.28
C ALA A 15 -13.65 -10.71 13.27
N GLU A 16 -13.61 -11.82 12.52
CA GLU A 16 -12.42 -12.68 12.39
C GLU A 16 -11.23 -11.91 11.79
N ILE A 17 -11.46 -11.22 10.66
CA ILE A 17 -10.40 -10.47 9.99
C ILE A 17 -9.94 -9.29 10.84
N SER A 18 -10.85 -8.50 11.42
CA SER A 18 -10.47 -7.37 12.28
C SER A 18 -9.69 -7.81 13.52
N SER A 19 -10.09 -8.93 14.15
CA SER A 19 -9.36 -9.49 15.29
C SER A 19 -7.98 -10.00 14.89
N GLY A 20 -7.86 -10.70 13.75
CA GLY A 20 -6.57 -11.18 13.29
C GLY A 20 -5.63 -10.05 12.90
N ILE A 21 -6.14 -8.98 12.26
CA ILE A 21 -5.35 -7.78 11.97
C ILE A 21 -4.82 -7.16 13.26
N ALA A 22 -5.63 -7.10 14.32
CA ALA A 22 -5.19 -6.60 15.62
C ALA A 22 -4.05 -7.44 16.24
N LEU A 23 -3.97 -8.72 15.87
CA LEU A 23 -2.92 -9.68 16.24
C LEU A 23 -1.74 -9.71 15.24
N GLY A 24 -1.74 -8.85 14.21
CA GLY A 24 -0.67 -8.80 13.19
C GLY A 24 -0.76 -9.89 12.12
N GLN A 25 -1.92 -10.51 11.91
CA GLN A 25 -2.11 -11.56 10.90
C GLN A 25 -2.40 -10.98 9.51
N SER A 26 -1.85 -11.64 8.49
CA SER A 26 -2.11 -11.37 7.07
C SER A 26 -3.28 -12.21 6.55
N PHE A 27 -4.15 -11.62 5.74
CA PHE A 27 -5.33 -12.28 5.18
C PHE A 27 -5.38 -12.17 3.65
N ILE A 28 -5.80 -13.24 3.00
CA ILE A 28 -6.16 -13.26 1.57
C ILE A 28 -7.66 -13.53 1.48
N ILE A 29 -8.40 -12.63 0.83
CA ILE A 29 -9.85 -12.78 0.65
C ILE A 29 -10.14 -13.30 -0.76
N ILE A 30 -10.55 -14.57 -0.85
CA ILE A 30 -10.91 -15.21 -2.11
C ILE A 30 -12.43 -15.39 -2.16
N ALA A 31 -13.05 -14.80 -3.19
CA ALA A 31 -14.47 -15.00 -3.51
C ALA A 31 -14.72 -14.67 -4.99
N PRO A 32 -15.81 -15.17 -5.60
CA PRO A 32 -16.12 -14.88 -7.00
C PRO A 32 -16.49 -13.40 -7.24
N ARG A 33 -16.61 -13.01 -8.53
CA ARG A 33 -16.92 -11.63 -8.94
C ARG A 33 -18.30 -11.20 -8.41
N ARG A 34 -18.39 -9.96 -7.89
CA ARG A 34 -19.60 -9.34 -7.29
C ARG A 34 -20.09 -9.95 -5.96
N TYR A 35 -19.26 -10.70 -5.25
CA TYR A 35 -19.59 -11.22 -3.90
C TYR A 35 -19.35 -10.22 -2.74
N GLY A 36 -19.12 -8.94 -3.05
CA GLY A 36 -18.99 -7.89 -2.04
C GLY A 36 -17.62 -7.80 -1.33
N LYS A 37 -16.54 -8.35 -1.91
CA LYS A 37 -15.18 -8.29 -1.35
C LYS A 37 -14.73 -6.85 -1.07
N THR A 38 -14.80 -5.96 -2.06
CA THR A 38 -14.45 -4.55 -1.90
C THR A 38 -15.28 -3.86 -0.81
N THR A 39 -16.57 -4.18 -0.68
CA THR A 39 -17.41 -3.64 0.39
C THR A 39 -16.95 -4.13 1.77
N LEU A 40 -16.60 -5.43 1.90
CA LEU A 40 -16.02 -5.99 3.12
C LEU A 40 -14.69 -5.33 3.47
N ILE A 41 -13.77 -5.22 2.51
CA ILE A 41 -12.45 -4.60 2.71
C ILE A 41 -12.58 -3.14 3.13
N LYS A 42 -13.45 -2.35 2.48
CA LYS A 42 -13.70 -0.95 2.85
C LYS A 42 -14.30 -0.84 4.25
N LYS A 43 -15.17 -1.76 4.63
CA LYS A 43 -15.75 -1.81 5.97
C LYS A 43 -14.67 -2.12 7.02
N ILE A 44 -13.82 -3.13 6.78
CA ILE A 44 -12.66 -3.45 7.62
C ILE A 44 -11.76 -2.23 7.77
N ALA A 45 -11.35 -1.62 6.65
CA ALA A 45 -10.49 -0.44 6.62
C ALA A 45 -11.03 0.67 7.54
N LYS A 46 -12.32 1.02 7.39
CA LYS A 46 -12.99 2.03 8.21
C LYS A 46 -13.02 1.67 9.70
N ASP A 47 -13.26 0.41 10.03
CA ASP A 47 -13.40 -0.04 11.42
C ASP A 47 -12.05 -0.03 12.16
N ILE A 48 -10.93 -0.28 11.45
CA ILE A 48 -9.59 -0.34 12.05
C ILE A 48 -8.82 0.98 11.97
N GLU A 49 -9.25 1.95 11.17
CA GLU A 49 -8.52 3.22 10.92
C GLU A 49 -8.35 4.09 12.18
N SER A 50 -9.20 3.93 13.18
CA SER A 50 -9.07 4.65 14.46
C SER A 50 -7.85 4.24 15.29
N GLN A 51 -7.29 3.05 15.04
CA GLN A 51 -6.18 2.47 15.80
C GLN A 51 -4.95 2.13 14.95
N ASN A 52 -5.03 2.34 13.63
CA ASN A 52 -4.01 1.89 12.68
C ASN A 52 -3.87 2.89 11.52
N GLN A 53 -2.67 2.99 10.95
CA GLN A 53 -2.47 3.65 9.66
C GLN A 53 -2.87 2.69 8.54
N VAL A 54 -4.04 2.90 7.95
CA VAL A 54 -4.57 2.03 6.90
C VAL A 54 -4.21 2.57 5.52
N ILE A 55 -3.46 1.81 4.74
CA ILE A 55 -3.13 2.11 3.34
C ILE A 55 -3.94 1.20 2.45
N TYR A 56 -4.65 1.79 1.49
CA TYR A 56 -5.47 1.06 0.53
C TYR A 56 -4.95 1.31 -0.88
N ILE A 57 -4.50 0.23 -1.53
CA ILE A 57 -4.01 0.22 -2.90
C ILE A 57 -4.98 -0.61 -3.75
N ASP A 58 -5.63 0.04 -4.71
CA ASP A 58 -6.38 -0.62 -5.78
C ASP A 58 -5.39 -1.00 -6.88
N VAL A 59 -4.93 -2.26 -6.86
CA VAL A 59 -3.83 -2.73 -7.72
C VAL A 59 -4.19 -2.60 -9.20
N MET A 60 -5.47 -2.78 -9.55
CA MET A 60 -5.97 -2.65 -10.92
C MET A 60 -5.59 -1.30 -11.56
N ARG A 61 -5.53 -0.22 -10.77
CA ARG A 61 -5.20 1.12 -11.29
C ARG A 61 -3.74 1.28 -11.70
N TYR A 62 -2.85 0.47 -11.12
CA TYR A 62 -1.40 0.64 -11.24
C TYR A 62 -0.70 -0.55 -11.88
N ALA A 63 -1.40 -1.67 -12.10
CA ALA A 63 -0.88 -2.90 -12.70
C ALA A 63 -0.49 -2.80 -14.19
N HIS A 64 -0.42 -1.59 -14.76
CA HIS A 64 0.09 -1.34 -16.10
C HIS A 64 1.62 -1.19 -16.14
N SER A 65 2.28 -0.92 -15.00
CA SER A 65 3.74 -0.98 -14.88
C SER A 65 4.19 -1.17 -13.42
N VAL A 66 5.34 -1.82 -13.23
CA VAL A 66 5.94 -2.02 -11.90
C VAL A 66 6.27 -0.69 -11.22
N ILE A 67 6.75 0.29 -12.00
CA ILE A 67 7.06 1.64 -11.52
C ILE A 67 5.81 2.34 -11.00
N SER A 68 4.69 2.26 -11.73
CA SER A 68 3.44 2.89 -11.31
C SER A 68 2.89 2.29 -10.02
N LEU A 69 3.07 0.98 -9.81
CA LEU A 69 2.72 0.34 -8.54
C LEU A 69 3.64 0.83 -7.40
N ALA A 70 4.95 0.89 -7.64
CA ALA A 70 5.91 1.41 -6.66
C ALA A 70 5.61 2.87 -6.29
N GLU A 71 5.34 3.72 -7.28
CA GLU A 71 4.95 5.12 -7.07
C GLU A 71 3.71 5.23 -6.19
N ALA A 72 2.66 4.46 -6.52
CA ALA A 72 1.40 4.49 -5.77
C ALA A 72 1.56 4.04 -4.31
N ILE A 73 2.36 3.01 -4.06
CA ILE A 73 2.66 2.53 -2.71
C ILE A 73 3.42 3.61 -1.92
N THR A 74 4.48 4.16 -2.51
CA THR A 74 5.28 5.20 -1.84
C THR A 74 4.47 6.46 -1.57
N GLU A 75 3.70 6.95 -2.54
CA GLU A 75 2.81 8.10 -2.35
C GLU A 75 1.79 7.86 -1.22
N ALA A 76 1.17 6.67 -1.17
CA ALA A 76 0.22 6.34 -0.12
C ALA A 76 0.87 6.28 1.26
N CYS A 77 2.09 5.72 1.36
CA CYS A 77 2.87 5.70 2.60
C CYS A 77 3.22 7.11 3.08
N LEU A 78 3.73 7.96 2.20
CA LEU A 78 4.17 9.31 2.53
C LEU A 78 2.98 10.22 2.89
N ALA A 79 1.83 10.03 2.25
CA ALA A 79 0.61 10.77 2.58
C ALA A 79 0.18 10.56 4.04
N LYS A 80 0.43 9.38 4.62
CA LYS A 80 0.10 9.08 6.04
C LYS A 80 0.93 9.87 7.05
N ILE A 81 2.08 10.39 6.63
CA ILE A 81 2.92 11.26 7.45
C ILE A 81 2.85 12.73 7.01
N GLY A 82 1.82 13.10 6.23
CA GLY A 82 1.55 14.46 5.80
C GLY A 82 2.33 14.92 4.56
N ILE A 83 3.11 14.03 3.93
CA ILE A 83 3.83 14.35 2.70
C ILE A 83 2.96 13.97 1.52
N THR A 84 2.37 14.97 0.89
CA THR A 84 1.48 14.80 -0.25
C THR A 84 2.09 15.39 -1.50
N GLY A 85 1.77 14.82 -2.65
CA GLY A 85 2.33 15.21 -3.93
C GLY A 85 2.50 14.01 -4.83
N LYS A 86 3.02 14.25 -6.04
CA LYS A 86 3.37 13.18 -6.97
C LYS A 86 4.88 12.98 -6.96
N LEU A 87 5.37 11.75 -6.78
CA LEU A 87 6.81 11.44 -6.81
C LEU A 87 7.47 11.99 -8.06
N ARG A 88 6.81 11.84 -9.21
CA ARG A 88 7.32 12.33 -10.50
C ARG A 88 7.52 13.85 -10.55
N ASN A 89 6.80 14.63 -9.73
CA ASN A 89 7.04 16.06 -9.60
C ASN A 89 8.24 16.34 -8.70
N TRP A 90 8.40 15.58 -7.61
CA TRP A 90 9.56 15.66 -6.74
C TRP A 90 10.85 15.28 -7.48
N LEU A 91 10.77 14.36 -8.45
CA LEU A 91 11.90 14.03 -9.33
C LEU A 91 12.46 15.21 -10.10
N LYS A 92 11.62 16.19 -10.42
CA LYS A 92 11.98 17.39 -11.19
C LYS A 92 12.46 18.55 -10.29
N ASN A 93 12.15 18.50 -9.00
CA ASN A 93 12.42 19.59 -8.06
C ASN A 93 13.56 19.22 -7.10
N ILE A 94 14.75 19.77 -7.34
CA ILE A 94 15.96 19.50 -6.55
C ILE A 94 15.76 19.85 -5.08
N ASP A 95 15.10 20.97 -4.78
CA ASP A 95 14.84 21.42 -3.40
C ASP A 95 14.00 20.40 -2.61
N VAL A 96 12.98 19.82 -3.25
CA VAL A 96 12.13 18.80 -2.62
C VAL A 96 12.91 17.53 -2.33
N LYS A 97 13.82 17.12 -3.24
CA LYS A 97 14.69 15.95 -3.01
C LYS A 97 15.61 16.16 -1.82
N LEU A 98 16.23 17.34 -1.71
CA LEU A 98 17.10 17.70 -0.60
C LEU A 98 16.34 17.70 0.74
N ASP A 99 15.16 18.32 0.77
CA ASP A 99 14.30 18.35 1.96
C ASP A 99 13.88 16.94 2.41
N LEU A 100 13.49 16.07 1.48
CA LEU A 100 13.13 14.68 1.78
C LEU A 100 14.33 13.90 2.31
N LYS A 101 15.50 14.07 1.69
CA LYS A 101 16.74 13.40 2.11
C LYS A 101 17.15 13.79 3.52
N ILE A 102 17.07 15.08 3.85
CA ILE A 102 17.44 15.59 5.18
C ILE A 102 16.43 15.14 6.25
N LYS A 103 15.13 15.23 5.96
CA LYS A 103 14.07 14.89 6.94
C LYS A 103 13.89 13.39 7.14
N PHE A 104 14.18 12.58 6.12
CA PHE A 104 13.80 11.17 6.07
C PHE A 104 14.92 10.24 5.61
N GLN A 105 16.17 10.57 5.94
CA GLN A 105 17.33 9.76 5.59
C GLN A 105 17.16 8.27 5.96
N GLU A 106 16.59 7.99 7.13
CA GLU A 106 16.34 6.62 7.62
C GLU A 106 15.25 5.86 6.82
N LEU A 107 14.37 6.59 6.13
CA LEU A 107 13.28 6.00 5.34
C LEU A 107 13.69 5.65 3.91
N GLU A 108 14.88 6.08 3.46
CA GLU A 108 15.42 5.82 2.11
C GLU A 108 14.48 6.27 0.97
N VAL A 109 13.70 7.34 1.19
CA VAL A 109 12.78 7.88 0.16
C VAL A 109 13.55 8.43 -1.05
N ASP A 110 14.75 8.96 -0.82
CA ASP A 110 15.66 9.39 -1.87
C ASP A 110 16.12 8.21 -2.74
N ILE A 111 16.42 7.05 -2.14
CA ILE A 111 16.75 5.83 -2.87
C ILE A 111 15.58 5.39 -3.76
N ILE A 112 14.34 5.40 -3.25
CA ILE A 112 13.15 5.06 -4.06
C ILE A 112 13.05 6.00 -5.27
N LEU A 113 13.21 7.32 -5.06
CA LEU A 113 13.19 8.31 -6.13
C LEU A 113 14.31 8.07 -7.17
N GLU A 114 15.52 7.71 -6.73
CA GLU A 114 16.62 7.36 -7.62
C GLU A 114 16.30 6.13 -8.48
N GLN A 115 15.72 5.07 -7.90
CA GLN A 115 15.32 3.86 -8.64
C GLN A 115 14.21 4.17 -9.66
N ILE A 116 13.22 4.98 -9.30
CA ILE A 116 12.16 5.42 -10.23
C ILE A 116 12.78 6.24 -11.37
N ALA A 117 13.72 7.14 -11.09
CA ALA A 117 14.39 7.94 -12.11
C ALA A 117 15.27 7.09 -13.05
N ALA A 118 15.88 6.03 -12.52
CA ALA A 118 16.65 5.05 -13.28
C ALA A 118 15.77 4.04 -14.05
N ASN A 119 14.45 4.14 -13.91
CA ASN A 119 13.48 3.19 -14.48
C ASN A 119 13.70 1.73 -13.99
N ASP A 120 14.25 1.57 -12.78
CA ASP A 120 14.42 0.28 -12.10
C ASP A 120 13.18 -0.02 -11.24
N GLY A 121 12.14 -0.51 -11.91
CA GLY A 121 10.84 -0.75 -11.28
C GLY A 121 10.89 -1.77 -10.14
N TYR A 122 11.71 -2.82 -10.25
CA TYR A 122 11.74 -3.90 -9.26
C TYR A 122 12.37 -3.46 -7.95
N ASN A 123 13.50 -2.74 -8.01
CA ASN A 123 14.12 -2.18 -6.82
C ASN A 123 13.26 -1.06 -6.22
N ALA A 124 12.63 -0.23 -7.06
CA ALA A 124 11.65 0.75 -6.60
C ALA A 124 10.48 0.08 -5.86
N LEU A 125 9.93 -1.01 -6.39
CA LEU A 125 8.84 -1.76 -5.78
C LEU A 125 9.26 -2.36 -4.44
N ALA A 126 10.41 -3.05 -4.37
CA ALA A 126 10.93 -3.61 -3.14
C ALA A 126 11.04 -2.54 -2.04
N LYS A 127 11.70 -1.42 -2.36
CA LYS A 127 11.88 -0.30 -1.42
C LYS A 127 10.57 0.38 -1.04
N SER A 128 9.62 0.49 -1.96
CA SER A 128 8.28 1.04 -1.67
C SER A 128 7.50 0.19 -0.67
N LEU A 129 7.64 -1.15 -0.73
CA LEU A 129 7.01 -2.07 0.21
C LEU A 129 7.69 -2.00 1.59
N GLU A 130 9.03 -1.99 1.63
CA GLU A 130 9.82 -1.82 2.86
C GLU A 130 9.51 -0.50 3.58
N LEU A 131 9.15 0.56 2.83
CA LEU A 131 8.84 1.87 3.40
C LEU A 131 7.71 1.82 4.44
N ALA A 132 6.67 0.99 4.21
CA ALA A 132 5.56 0.86 5.15
C ALA A 132 6.03 0.31 6.51
N GLU A 133 6.92 -0.68 6.49
CA GLU A 133 7.52 -1.26 7.69
C GLU A 133 8.43 -0.25 8.40
N LYS A 134 9.30 0.46 7.66
CA LYS A 134 10.16 1.51 8.23
C LYS A 134 9.36 2.61 8.91
N LEU A 135 8.23 3.01 8.32
CA LEU A 135 7.32 3.99 8.91
C LEU A 135 6.64 3.44 10.17
N ALA A 136 6.17 2.19 10.14
CA ALA A 136 5.57 1.54 11.30
C ALA A 136 6.53 1.51 12.49
N LEU A 137 7.79 1.12 12.25
CA LEU A 137 8.85 1.08 13.26
C LEU A 137 9.21 2.47 13.77
N LYS A 138 9.44 3.44 12.86
CA LYS A 138 9.85 4.81 13.22
C LYS A 138 8.82 5.53 14.08
N TYR A 139 7.54 5.39 13.75
CA TYR A 139 6.46 6.07 14.46
C TYR A 139 5.84 5.23 15.59
N ASN A 140 6.31 3.99 15.79
CA ASN A 140 5.74 3.02 16.73
C ASN A 140 4.22 2.90 16.59
N GLN A 141 3.76 2.77 15.35
CA GLN A 141 2.35 2.68 14.98
C GLN A 141 2.10 1.38 14.22
N ARG A 142 0.88 0.85 14.32
CA ARG A 142 0.45 -0.27 13.48
C ARG A 142 0.02 0.23 12.12
N TRP A 143 0.60 -0.33 11.07
CA TRP A 143 0.28 -0.02 9.68
C TRP A 143 -0.37 -1.25 9.04
N VAL A 144 -1.47 -1.04 8.32
CA VAL A 144 -2.21 -2.11 7.66
C VAL A 144 -2.27 -1.80 6.17
N MET A 145 -1.57 -2.61 5.38
CA MET A 145 -1.56 -2.53 3.93
C MET A 145 -2.68 -3.39 3.35
N ILE A 146 -3.55 -2.78 2.55
CA ILE A 146 -4.64 -3.43 1.86
C ILE A 146 -4.40 -3.33 0.36
N TYR A 147 -4.29 -4.48 -0.30
CA TYR A 147 -4.17 -4.59 -1.75
C TYR A 147 -5.49 -5.14 -2.32
N ASP A 148 -6.36 -4.25 -2.81
CA ASP A 148 -7.59 -4.67 -3.50
C ASP A 148 -7.29 -5.03 -4.96
N GLU A 149 -8.09 -5.95 -5.50
CA GLU A 149 -7.90 -6.53 -6.84
C GLU A 149 -6.47 -7.05 -7.08
N ILE A 150 -5.84 -7.65 -6.06
CA ILE A 150 -4.46 -8.19 -6.14
C ILE A 150 -4.25 -9.19 -7.29
N GLY A 151 -5.31 -9.83 -7.78
CA GLY A 151 -5.25 -10.72 -8.96
C GLY A 151 -4.78 -9.99 -10.23
N GLU A 152 -4.94 -8.67 -10.29
CA GLU A 152 -4.49 -7.83 -11.40
C GLU A 152 -2.97 -7.76 -11.51
N LEU A 153 -2.20 -8.19 -10.49
CA LEU A 153 -0.75 -8.36 -10.58
C LEU A 153 -0.33 -9.31 -11.72
N GLN A 154 -1.24 -10.17 -12.19
CA GLN A 154 -0.98 -11.03 -13.37
C GLN A 154 -0.71 -10.25 -14.67
N HIS A 155 -1.09 -8.97 -14.72
CA HIS A 155 -0.78 -8.08 -15.85
C HIS A 155 0.64 -7.52 -15.78
N LEU A 156 1.30 -7.65 -14.62
CA LEU A 156 2.74 -7.47 -14.48
C LEU A 156 3.46 -8.78 -14.79
N ASP A 157 4.78 -8.73 -14.88
CA ASP A 157 5.60 -9.93 -15.07
C ASP A 157 5.80 -10.74 -13.77
N GLU A 158 6.35 -11.94 -13.93
CA GLU A 158 6.63 -12.86 -12.82
C GLU A 158 7.64 -12.28 -11.82
N GLN A 159 8.54 -11.40 -12.28
CA GLN A 159 9.57 -10.81 -11.45
C GLN A 159 8.96 -9.84 -10.42
N ALA A 160 7.96 -9.05 -10.80
CA ALA A 160 7.21 -8.20 -9.87
C ALA A 160 6.55 -9.02 -8.75
N ILE A 161 5.95 -10.18 -9.09
CA ILE A 161 5.33 -11.09 -8.12
C ILE A 161 6.38 -11.66 -7.15
N ARG A 162 7.56 -12.03 -7.65
CA ARG A 162 8.66 -12.52 -6.82
C ARG A 162 9.14 -11.46 -5.82
N VAL A 163 9.25 -10.20 -6.25
CA VAL A 163 9.61 -9.07 -5.38
C VAL A 163 8.57 -8.85 -4.29
N MET A 164 7.28 -8.85 -4.63
CA MET A 164 6.24 -8.69 -3.62
C MET A 164 6.29 -9.82 -2.58
N ARG A 165 6.51 -11.06 -3.03
CA ARG A 165 6.64 -12.22 -2.14
C ARG A 165 7.87 -12.15 -1.22
N SER A 166 8.98 -11.56 -1.67
CA SER A 166 10.17 -11.46 -0.83
C SER A 166 10.01 -10.45 0.30
N VAL A 167 9.16 -9.44 0.14
CA VAL A 167 8.94 -8.39 1.15
C VAL A 167 7.73 -8.68 2.05
N ILE A 168 6.63 -9.21 1.50
CA ILE A 168 5.37 -9.44 2.24
C ILE A 168 5.37 -10.84 2.92
N GLN A 169 6.47 -11.23 3.57
CA GLN A 169 6.59 -12.54 4.22
C GLN A 169 5.80 -12.65 5.53
#